data_AF-A0A328SDB5-F1
#
_entry.id   AF-A0A328SDB5-F1
#
_cell.length_a   1.000
_cell.length_b   1.000
_cell.length_c   1.000
_cell.angle_alpha   90.00
_cell.angle_beta   90.00
_cell.angle_gamma   90.00
#
_symmetry.space_group_name_H-M   'P 1'
#
loop_
_entity.id
_entity.type
_entity.pdbx_description
1 polymer ?
#
loop_
_entity_poly.entity_id
_entity_poly.type
_entity_poly.pdbx_seq_one_letter_code
_entity_poly.pdbx_strand_id
1 'polypeptide(L)'
;GMAVDVFEELGISDVPLVGLAKKFEELYVPGRSDPIILPRKSTALHLLQYVRDESHRFAITFHRNLRSKAFTKSELDDIPGVGKKRKQALLAYFETLDAIREASVEEIASVPSINRKLAVVIHDSLKKEE
;
A
#
# COMPACT_ATOMS: atom_id res chain seq x y z
N GLY A 1 -16.34 -5.07 21.40
CA GLY A 1 -15.91 -4.94 19.99
C GLY A 1 -14.51 -4.39 20.00
N MET A 2 -13.58 -4.91 19.17
CA MET A 2 -12.13 -4.85 19.43
C MET A 2 -11.59 -3.58 20.12
N ALA A 3 -11.85 -2.38 19.58
CA ALA A 3 -11.36 -1.13 20.17
C ALA A 3 -11.96 -0.81 21.56
N VAL A 4 -13.25 -1.13 21.77
CA VAL A 4 -13.94 -0.99 23.06
C VAL A 4 -13.30 -1.91 24.09
N ASP A 5 -13.07 -3.16 23.71
CA ASP A 5 -12.52 -4.18 24.62
C ASP A 5 -11.11 -3.76 25.12
N VAL A 6 -10.30 -3.18 24.23
CA VAL A 6 -8.98 -2.62 24.57
C VAL A 6 -9.09 -1.38 25.46
N PHE A 7 -10.05 -0.49 25.21
CA PHE A 7 -10.25 0.70 26.05
C PHE A 7 -10.68 0.31 27.47
N GLU A 8 -11.57 -0.69 27.60
CA GLU A 8 -11.99 -1.23 28.88
C GLU A 8 -10.82 -1.86 29.64
N GLU A 9 -9.98 -2.66 28.96
CA GLU A 9 -8.78 -3.26 29.54
C GLU A 9 -7.79 -2.20 30.05
N LEU A 10 -7.63 -1.09 29.31
CA LEU A 10 -6.76 0.02 29.69
C LEU A 10 -7.40 1.01 30.68
N GLY A 11 -8.67 0.82 31.03
CA GLY A 11 -9.41 1.72 31.92
C GLY A 11 -9.66 3.12 31.34
N ILE A 12 -9.70 3.26 30.02
CA ILE A 12 -9.95 4.52 29.33
C ILE A 12 -11.45 4.70 29.12
N SER A 13 -12.05 5.62 29.87
CA SER A 13 -13.50 5.88 29.82
C SER A 13 -13.87 7.32 29.46
N ASP A 14 -12.91 8.23 29.41
CA ASP A 14 -13.09 9.67 29.18
C ASP A 14 -12.97 10.07 27.71
N VAL A 15 -12.56 9.13 26.84
CA VAL A 15 -12.40 9.35 25.41
C VAL A 15 -13.57 8.70 24.65
N PRO A 16 -14.39 9.49 23.93
CA PRO A 16 -15.46 8.95 23.10
C PRO A 16 -14.91 8.07 21.97
N LEU A 17 -15.56 6.92 21.77
CA LEU A 17 -15.26 5.98 20.69
C LEU A 17 -16.36 6.00 19.64
N VAL A 18 -15.95 5.97 18.37
CA VAL A 18 -16.88 5.91 17.25
C VAL A 18 -16.27 5.18 16.05
N GLY A 19 -17.08 4.38 15.35
CA GLY A 19 -16.71 3.70 14.12
C GLY A 19 -17.55 4.19 12.93
N LEU A 20 -16.93 4.35 11.76
CA LEU A 20 -17.61 4.68 10.52
C LEU A 20 -17.66 3.46 9.60
N ALA A 21 -18.85 3.03 9.20
CA ALA A 21 -19.02 1.87 8.34
C ALA A 21 -18.62 2.14 6.89
N LYS A 22 -17.91 1.17 6.29
CA LYS A 22 -17.28 1.32 4.97
C LYS A 22 -18.25 1.55 3.79
N LYS A 23 -19.46 0.98 3.81
CA LYS A 23 -20.38 1.00 2.65
C LYS A 23 -21.39 2.13 2.67
N PHE A 24 -21.96 2.44 3.84
CA PHE A 24 -23.08 3.38 3.97
C PHE A 24 -22.78 4.58 4.87
N GLU A 25 -21.54 4.69 5.36
CA GLU A 25 -21.10 5.79 6.24
C GLU A 25 -21.95 5.92 7.51
N GLU A 26 -22.48 4.79 7.97
CA GLU A 26 -23.21 4.67 9.21
C GLU A 26 -22.25 4.78 10.40
N LEU A 27 -22.66 5.55 11.40
CA LEU A 27 -21.84 5.82 12.57
C LEU A 27 -22.25 4.88 13.72
N TYR A 28 -21.31 4.06 14.19
CA TYR A 28 -21.51 3.11 15.27
C TYR A 28 -20.86 3.64 16.55
N VAL A 29 -21.64 3.72 17.63
CA VAL A 29 -21.20 4.21 18.94
C VAL A 29 -21.35 3.07 19.95
N PRO A 30 -20.37 2.84 20.85
CA PRO A 30 -20.50 1.83 21.89
C PRO A 30 -21.76 2.02 22.74
N GLY A 31 -22.40 0.91 23.12
CA GLY A 31 -23.63 0.94 23.93
C GLY A 31 -24.92 1.23 23.16
N ARG A 32 -24.86 1.44 21.84
CA ARG A 32 -26.03 1.65 20.99
C ARG A 32 -26.15 0.53 19.94
N SER A 33 -27.33 -0.07 19.85
CA SER A 33 -27.64 -1.13 18.86
C SER A 33 -27.72 -0.60 17.44
N ASP A 34 -28.42 0.52 17.27
CA ASP A 34 -28.71 1.09 15.96
C ASP A 34 -27.69 2.16 15.57
N PRO A 35 -27.22 2.20 14.31
CA PRO A 35 -26.31 3.22 13.88
C PRO A 35 -26.94 4.61 13.89
N ILE A 36 -26.09 5.64 13.97
CA ILE A 36 -26.46 7.02 13.72
C ILE A 36 -26.27 7.28 12.23
N ILE A 37 -27.36 7.61 11.55
CA ILE A 37 -27.36 7.97 10.13
C ILE A 37 -27.25 9.49 10.04
N LEU A 38 -26.12 9.99 9.55
CA LEU A 38 -25.93 11.42 9.30
C LEU A 38 -26.53 11.83 7.95
N PRO A 39 -27.08 13.05 7.82
CA PRO A 39 -27.52 13.56 6.53
C PRO A 39 -26.35 13.59 5.54
N ARG A 40 -26.59 13.13 4.30
CA ARG A 40 -25.56 13.01 3.26
C ARG A 40 -24.80 14.29 2.94
N LYS A 41 -25.41 15.45 3.18
CA LYS A 41 -24.83 16.78 2.93
C LYS A 41 -24.34 17.47 4.20
N SER A 42 -24.29 16.75 5.33
CA SER A 42 -23.88 17.34 6.60
C SER A 42 -22.37 17.51 6.67
N THR A 43 -21.93 18.64 7.21
CA THR A 43 -20.51 18.92 7.45
C THR A 43 -19.88 17.90 8.41
N ALA A 44 -20.66 17.38 9.36
CA ALA A 44 -20.21 16.33 10.28
C ALA A 44 -19.82 15.04 9.54
N LEU A 45 -20.65 14.60 8.58
CA LEU A 45 -20.34 13.42 7.76
C LEU A 45 -19.08 13.66 6.91
N HIS A 46 -18.96 14.84 6.28
CA HIS A 46 -17.78 15.16 5.48
C HIS A 46 -16.49 15.14 6.30
N LEU A 47 -16.53 15.62 7.55
CA LEU A 47 -15.37 15.57 8.45
C LEU A 47 -14.95 14.12 8.75
N LEU A 48 -15.91 13.26 9.07
CA LEU A 48 -15.64 11.84 9.37
C LEU A 48 -15.09 11.10 8.14
N GLN A 49 -15.62 11.39 6.95
CA GLN A 49 -15.10 10.85 5.69
C GLN A 49 -13.66 11.30 5.44
N TYR A 50 -13.35 12.58 5.68
CA TYR A 50 -11.99 13.09 5.55
C TYR A 50 -11.00 12.37 6.47
N VAL A 51 -11.35 12.18 7.74
CA VAL A 51 -10.50 11.45 8.71
C VAL A 51 -10.30 9.98 8.28
N ARG A 52 -11.36 9.33 7.79
CA ARG A 52 -11.27 7.96 7.27
C ARG A 52 -10.36 7.88 6.03
N ASP A 53 -10.56 8.79 5.08
CA ASP A 53 -9.81 8.79 3.82
C ASP A 53 -8.33 9.08 4.07
N GLU A 54 -8.03 9.95 5.04
CA GLU A 54 -6.65 10.20 5.48
C GLU A 54 -6.03 8.99 6.18
N SER A 55 -6.80 8.28 7.02
CA SER A 55 -6.36 7.02 7.64
C SER A 55 -6.06 5.95 6.59
N HIS A 56 -6.91 5.81 5.57
CA HIS A 56 -6.68 4.92 4.43
C HIS A 56 -5.45 5.35 3.61
N ARG A 57 -5.33 6.64 3.26
CA ARG A 57 -4.20 7.19 2.51
C ARG A 57 -2.89 6.91 3.24
N PHE A 58 -2.85 7.14 4.55
CA PHE A 58 -1.68 6.87 5.39
C PHE A 58 -1.31 5.39 5.36
N ALA A 59 -2.27 4.48 5.63
CA ALA A 59 -2.01 3.04 5.65
C ALA A 59 -1.50 2.51 4.30
N ILE A 60 -2.15 2.92 3.19
CA ILE A 60 -1.74 2.53 1.83
C ILE A 60 -0.34 3.04 1.52
N THR A 61 -0.07 4.31 1.82
CA THR A 61 1.24 4.93 1.57
C THR A 61 2.33 4.26 2.41
N PHE A 62 2.06 3.98 3.67
CA PHE A 62 2.99 3.29 4.57
C PHE A 62 3.35 1.90 4.05
N HIS A 63 2.36 1.08 3.66
CA HIS A 63 2.62 -0.25 3.10
C HIS A 63 3.29 -0.20 1.73
N ARG A 64 2.99 0.82 0.90
CA ARG A 64 3.72 1.06 -0.36
C ARG A 64 5.19 1.37 -0.08
N ASN A 65 5.48 2.23 0.88
CA ASN A 65 6.84 2.58 1.28
C ASN A 65 7.58 1.41 1.91
N LEU A 66 6.91 0.59 2.73
CA LEU A 66 7.51 -0.58 3.34
C LEU A 66 7.89 -1.62 2.28
N ARG A 67 7.00 -1.88 1.30
CA ARG A 67 7.33 -2.71 0.13
C ARG A 67 8.47 -2.10 -0.68
N SER A 68 8.43 -0.79 -0.91
CA SER A 68 9.51 -0.04 -1.56
C SER A 68 10.87 -0.25 -0.87
N LYS A 69 10.90 -0.25 0.47
CA LYS A 69 12.13 -0.47 1.23
C LYS A 69 12.56 -1.93 1.27
N ALA A 70 11.62 -2.86 1.37
CA ALA A 70 11.89 -4.29 1.25
C ALA A 70 12.56 -4.62 -0.11
N PHE A 71 12.20 -3.90 -1.19
CA PHE A 71 12.87 -4.00 -2.49
C PHE A 71 14.37 -3.68 -2.47
N THR A 72 14.91 -3.05 -1.42
CA THR A 72 16.35 -2.78 -1.34
C THR A 72 17.18 -4.06 -1.17
N LYS A 73 16.58 -5.10 -0.56
CA LYS A 73 17.11 -6.46 -0.46
C LYS A 73 16.60 -7.26 -1.66
N SER A 74 17.14 -6.96 -2.84
CA SER A 74 16.41 -7.09 -4.11
C SER A 74 16.64 -8.45 -4.77
N GLU A 75 15.58 -9.09 -5.25
CA GLU A 75 15.66 -10.20 -6.23
C GLU A 75 16.54 -9.84 -7.43
N LEU A 76 16.63 -8.55 -7.80
CA LEU A 76 17.55 -8.09 -8.84
C LEU A 76 19.03 -8.29 -8.49
N ASP A 77 19.38 -8.37 -7.20
CA ASP A 77 20.74 -8.65 -6.76
C ASP A 77 21.14 -10.11 -7.01
N ASP A 78 20.16 -11.02 -7.09
CA ASP A 78 20.36 -12.45 -7.38
C ASP A 78 20.44 -12.74 -8.90
N ILE A 79 20.04 -11.79 -9.75
CA ILE A 79 20.05 -11.96 -11.21
C ILE A 79 21.47 -11.81 -11.75
N PRO A 80 22.05 -12.86 -12.38
CA PRO A 80 23.38 -12.78 -12.96
C PRO A 80 23.50 -11.66 -14.00
N GLY A 81 24.46 -10.76 -13.79
CA GLY A 81 24.72 -9.63 -14.70
C GLY A 81 23.97 -8.34 -14.35
N VAL A 82 23.11 -8.33 -13.32
CA VAL A 82 22.45 -7.13 -12.80
C VAL A 82 23.21 -6.60 -11.58
N GLY A 83 24.24 -5.79 -11.83
CA GLY A 83 24.95 -5.09 -10.77
C GLY A 83 24.24 -3.80 -10.32
N LYS A 84 24.76 -3.16 -9.25
CA LYS A 84 24.22 -1.93 -8.65
C LYS A 84 23.82 -0.84 -9.66
N LYS A 85 24.64 -0.60 -10.69
CA LYS A 85 24.37 0.43 -11.71
C LYS A 85 23.14 0.11 -12.56
N ARG A 86 22.97 -1.16 -12.97
CA ARG A 86 21.83 -1.60 -13.78
C ARG A 86 20.56 -1.68 -12.94
N LYS A 87 20.67 -2.13 -11.69
CA LYS A 87 19.58 -2.08 -10.70
C LYS A 87 19.06 -0.66 -10.50
N GLN A 88 19.96 0.30 -10.29
CA GLN A 88 19.57 1.72 -10.16
C GLN A 88 18.89 2.24 -11.42
N ALA A 89 19.37 1.87 -12.62
CA ALA A 89 18.75 2.28 -13.88
C ALA A 89 17.33 1.70 -14.04
N LEU A 90 17.13 0.42 -13.71
CA LEU A 90 15.81 -0.23 -13.72
C LEU A 90 14.84 0.43 -12.74
N LEU A 91 15.28 0.65 -11.50
CA LEU A 91 14.44 1.27 -10.47
C LEU A 91 14.14 2.74 -10.79
N ALA A 92 15.07 3.45 -11.43
CA ALA A 92 14.82 4.82 -11.87
C ALA A 92 13.83 4.90 -13.03
N TYR A 93 13.76 3.86 -13.88
CA TYR A 93 12.86 3.83 -15.03
C TYR A 93 11.45 3.34 -14.66
N PHE A 94 11.35 2.26 -13.86
CA PHE A 94 10.08 1.60 -13.56
C PHE A 94 9.51 1.93 -12.18
N GLU A 95 10.26 2.62 -11.33
CA GLU A 95 9.90 3.04 -9.96
C GLU A 95 9.66 1.91 -8.94
N THR A 96 9.18 0.74 -9.36
CA THR A 96 8.85 -0.42 -8.51
C THR A 96 9.24 -1.75 -9.18
N LEU A 97 9.52 -2.81 -8.40
CA LEU A 97 9.80 -4.13 -8.97
C LEU A 97 8.55 -4.74 -9.63
N ASP A 98 7.36 -4.45 -9.11
CA ASP A 98 6.09 -4.91 -9.70
C ASP A 98 5.94 -4.35 -11.13
N ALA A 99 6.26 -3.07 -11.33
CA ALA A 99 6.31 -2.49 -12.68
C ALA A 99 7.38 -3.16 -13.57
N ILE A 100 8.52 -3.60 -13.02
CA ILE A 100 9.53 -4.36 -13.78
C ILE A 100 9.02 -5.78 -14.13
N ARG A 101 8.27 -6.43 -13.23
CA ARG A 101 7.65 -7.75 -13.46
C ARG A 101 6.56 -7.71 -14.53
N GLU A 102 5.77 -6.65 -14.53
CA GLU A 102 4.69 -6.44 -15.50
C GLU A 102 5.21 -5.95 -16.86
N ALA A 103 6.41 -5.37 -16.90
CA ALA A 103 7.02 -4.87 -18.13
C ALA A 103 7.36 -5.98 -19.13
N SER A 104 7.20 -5.65 -20.40
CA SER A 104 7.65 -6.46 -21.52
C SER A 104 9.19 -6.49 -21.61
N VAL A 105 9.73 -7.51 -22.28
CA VAL A 105 11.18 -7.61 -22.54
C VAL A 105 11.68 -6.39 -23.33
N GLU A 106 10.83 -5.82 -24.18
CA GLU A 106 11.09 -4.63 -25.00
C GLU A 106 11.27 -3.40 -24.12
N GLU A 107 10.36 -3.20 -23.17
CA GLU A 107 10.44 -2.10 -22.21
C GLU A 107 11.66 -2.23 -21.30
N ILE A 108 11.96 -3.45 -20.81
CA ILE A 108 13.16 -3.68 -19.99
C ILE A 108 14.43 -3.41 -20.80
N ALA A 109 14.45 -3.78 -22.08
CA ALA A 109 15.58 -3.51 -22.98
C ALA A 109 15.74 -2.02 -23.35
N SER A 110 14.71 -1.19 -23.13
CA SER A 110 14.78 0.26 -23.36
C SER A 110 15.57 1.00 -22.27
N VAL A 111 15.81 0.35 -21.12
CA VAL A 111 16.55 0.94 -20.01
C VAL A 111 18.04 1.10 -20.36
N PRO A 112 18.65 2.27 -20.07
CA PRO A 112 20.06 2.49 -20.34
C PRO A 112 20.95 1.42 -19.69
N SER A 113 21.94 0.93 -20.45
CA SER A 113 22.89 -0.13 -20.02
C SER A 113 22.32 -1.55 -19.94
N ILE A 114 21.10 -1.79 -20.42
CA ILE A 114 20.50 -3.12 -20.55
C ILE A 114 20.41 -3.49 -22.03
N ASN A 115 20.90 -4.68 -22.36
CA ASN A 115 20.77 -5.23 -23.71
C ASN A 115 19.62 -6.24 -23.75
N ARG A 116 19.15 -6.55 -24.96
CA ARG A 116 18.04 -7.48 -25.18
C ARG A 116 18.23 -8.83 -24.48
N LYS A 117 19.45 -9.39 -24.50
CA LYS A 117 19.76 -10.67 -23.84
C LYS A 117 19.57 -10.60 -22.32
N LEU A 118 20.06 -9.54 -21.70
CA LEU A 118 19.91 -9.32 -20.26
C LEU A 118 18.45 -9.02 -19.89
N ALA A 119 17.72 -8.29 -20.74
CA ALA A 119 16.30 -8.03 -20.53
C ALA A 119 15.48 -9.32 -20.47
N VAL A 120 15.76 -10.30 -21.35
CA VAL A 120 15.13 -11.63 -21.31
C VAL A 120 15.45 -12.33 -19.98
N VAL A 121 16.73 -12.34 -19.58
CA VAL A 121 17.14 -12.97 -18.31
C VAL A 121 16.43 -12.34 -17.11
N ILE A 122 16.31 -11.00 -17.08
CA ILE A 122 15.61 -10.28 -16.01
C ILE A 122 14.13 -10.67 -15.99
N HIS A 123 13.46 -10.57 -17.14
CA HIS A 123 12.04 -10.89 -17.28
C HIS A 123 11.75 -12.35 -16.85
N ASP A 124 12.58 -13.30 -17.27
CA ASP A 124 12.39 -14.71 -16.96
C ASP A 124 12.71 -15.05 -15.50
N SER A 125 13.71 -14.39 -14.91
CA SER A 125 14.05 -14.59 -13.50
C SER A 125 12.92 -14.10 -12.59
N LEU A 126 12.34 -12.95 -12.93
CA LEU A 126 11.26 -12.34 -12.14
C LEU A 126 9.89 -13.02 -12.33
N LYS A 127 9.72 -13.87 -13.37
CA LYS A 127 8.50 -14.68 -13.59
C LYS A 127 8.57 -16.09 -13.03
N LYS A 128 9.74 -16.57 -12.63
CA LYS A 128 9.95 -17.95 -12.15
C LYS A 128 9.64 -18.18 -10.68
N GLU A 129 9.33 -17.14 -9.91
CA GLU A 129 9.05 -17.23 -8.46
C GLU A 129 7.55 -17.37 -8.11
N GLU A 130 6.70 -17.79 -9.06
CA GLU A 130 5.35 -18.33 -8.78
C GLU A 130 5.38 -19.85 -8.55
#